data_AF-A0A8K0GE25-F1
#
_entry.id   AF-A0A8K0GE25-F1
#
_cell.length_a   1.000
_cell.length_b   1.000
_cell.length_c   1.000
_cell.angle_alpha   90.00
_cell.angle_beta   90.00
_cell.angle_gamma   90.00
#
_symmetry.space_group_name_H-M   'P 1'
#
loop_
_entity.id
_entity.type
_entity.pdbx_description
1 polymer ?
#
loop_
_entity_poly.entity_id
_entity_poly.type
_entity_poly.pdbx_seq_one_letter_code
_entity_poly.pdbx_strand_id
1 'polypeptide(L)'
;VFGFKGMVKVENQQPIQGVETVYGLERKTCPMYYSFATRYQAAYVSEMEHFLDVVEGKDTLKVDHGDTLAVSKIASACEESARTGKAIEIKWSRDELPNH
;
A
#
# COMPACT_ATOMS: atom_id res chain seq x y z
N VAL A 1 -4.43 10.61 -3.40
CA VAL A 1 -5.74 11.02 -2.82
C VAL A 1 -6.14 12.36 -3.42
N PHE A 2 -7.33 12.43 -4.04
CA PHE A 2 -7.91 13.67 -4.58
C PHE A 2 -9.07 14.11 -3.69
N GLY A 3 -9.15 15.40 -3.37
CA GLY A 3 -10.22 15.97 -2.56
C GLY A 3 -10.46 17.44 -2.90
N PHE A 4 -11.47 18.04 -2.27
CA PHE A 4 -11.92 19.39 -2.61
C PHE A 4 -10.85 20.50 -2.41
N LYS A 5 -9.82 20.24 -1.58
CA LYS A 5 -8.71 21.17 -1.32
C LYS A 5 -7.45 20.88 -2.15
N GLY A 6 -7.47 19.90 -3.03
CA GLY A 6 -6.33 19.57 -3.90
C GLY A 6 -6.03 18.07 -3.98
N MET A 7 -4.80 17.76 -4.40
CA MET A 7 -4.36 16.39 -4.68
C MET A 7 -3.03 16.11 -3.99
N VAL A 8 -2.94 14.94 -3.35
CA VAL A 8 -1.68 14.37 -2.87
C VAL A 8 -1.40 13.11 -3.69
N LYS A 9 -0.20 13.02 -4.26
CA LYS A 9 0.27 11.89 -5.05
C LYS A 9 1.61 11.41 -4.50
N VAL A 10 1.81 10.09 -4.49
CA VAL A 10 3.09 9.46 -4.18
C VAL A 10 3.65 8.94 -5.51
N GLU A 11 4.83 9.43 -5.90
CA GLU A 11 5.51 8.99 -7.11
C GLU A 11 6.31 7.70 -6.87
N ASN A 12 6.68 7.02 -7.96
CA ASN A 12 7.56 5.86 -7.88
C ASN A 12 8.93 6.24 -7.31
N GLN A 13 9.42 5.44 -6.38
CA GLN A 13 10.76 5.61 -5.86
C GLN A 13 11.79 5.00 -6.81
N GLN A 14 12.90 5.72 -6.97
CA GLN A 14 14.05 5.34 -7.77
C GLN A 14 15.23 5.07 -6.83
N PRO A 15 16.11 4.11 -7.16
CA PRO A 15 17.33 3.88 -6.39
C PRO A 15 18.22 5.13 -6.31
N ILE A 16 18.26 5.91 -7.38
CA ILE A 16 19.00 7.16 -7.45
C ILE A 16 17.99 8.27 -7.76
N GLN A 17 17.66 9.07 -6.77
CA GLN A 17 16.73 10.19 -6.93
C GLN A 17 17.44 11.43 -7.50
N GLY A 18 16.72 12.19 -8.31
CA GLY A 18 17.20 13.49 -8.82
C GLY A 18 18.30 13.39 -9.88
N VAL A 19 18.62 12.19 -10.37
CA VAL A 19 19.57 11.99 -11.46
C VAL A 19 18.82 11.80 -12.76
N GLU A 20 19.18 12.63 -13.73
CA GLU A 20 18.66 12.58 -15.08
C GLU A 20 19.81 12.65 -16.06
N THR A 21 19.75 11.83 -17.10
CA THR A 21 20.74 11.83 -18.17
C THR A 21 20.12 12.42 -19.43
N VAL A 22 20.82 13.35 -20.07
CA VAL A 22 20.39 14.01 -21.29
C VAL A 22 21.36 13.68 -22.42
N TYR A 23 20.86 13.06 -23.48
CA TYR A 23 21.61 12.80 -24.71
C TYR A 23 20.83 13.37 -25.90
N GLY A 24 21.31 14.49 -26.45
CA GLY A 24 20.58 15.22 -27.49
C GLY A 24 19.22 15.71 -26.98
N LEU A 25 18.13 15.24 -27.59
CA LEU A 25 16.75 15.54 -27.20
C LEU A 25 16.14 14.52 -26.22
N GLU A 26 16.84 13.42 -25.91
CA GLU A 26 16.34 12.42 -24.97
C GLU A 26 16.71 12.77 -23.52
N ARG A 27 15.72 12.72 -22.63
CA ARG A 27 15.91 12.78 -21.18
C ARG A 27 15.48 11.45 -20.57
N LYS A 28 16.38 10.81 -19.82
CA LYS A 28 16.10 9.56 -19.10
C LYS A 28 16.34 9.75 -17.61
N THR A 29 15.40 9.27 -16.82
CA THR A 29 15.53 9.21 -15.36
C THR A 29 15.89 7.78 -14.94
N CYS A 30 16.37 7.61 -13.70
CA CYS A 30 16.66 6.29 -13.17
C CYS A 30 15.39 5.41 -13.18
N PRO A 31 15.45 4.12 -13.57
CA PRO A 31 14.32 3.21 -13.42
C PRO A 31 13.83 3.12 -11.96
N MET A 32 12.56 2.77 -11.76
CA MET A 32 12.07 2.46 -10.43
C MET A 32 12.74 1.20 -9.87
N TYR A 33 12.60 0.98 -8.56
CA TYR A 33 13.07 -0.26 -7.93
C TYR A 33 12.53 -1.50 -8.64
N TYR A 34 13.44 -2.46 -8.88
CA TYR A 34 13.13 -3.70 -9.59
C TYR A 34 12.26 -4.66 -8.78
N SER A 35 12.45 -4.71 -7.46
CA SER A 35 11.77 -5.67 -6.58
C SER A 35 11.07 -5.00 -5.40
N PHE A 36 10.04 -5.67 -4.88
CA PHE A 36 9.32 -5.25 -3.68
C PHE A 36 10.25 -5.15 -2.46
N ALA A 37 11.13 -6.13 -2.25
CA ALA A 37 12.07 -6.12 -1.14
C ALA A 37 12.96 -4.86 -1.14
N THR A 38 13.48 -4.47 -2.31
CA THR A 38 14.27 -3.25 -2.45
C THR A 38 13.43 -1.98 -2.31
N ARG A 39 12.19 -1.98 -2.82
CA ARG A 39 11.29 -0.82 -2.79
C ARG A 39 10.77 -0.51 -1.38
N TYR A 40 10.55 -1.55 -0.58
CA TYR A 40 9.89 -1.48 0.72
C TYR A 40 10.83 -1.85 1.88
N GLN A 41 12.15 -1.82 1.68
CA GLN A 41 13.15 -2.12 2.71
C GLN A 41 12.89 -1.33 4.00
N ALA A 42 12.68 -0.01 3.88
CA ALA A 42 12.39 0.84 5.04
C ALA A 42 11.07 0.46 5.73
N ALA A 43 10.05 0.05 4.95
CA ALA A 43 8.77 -0.36 5.50
C ALA A 43 8.90 -1.65 6.33
N TYR A 44 9.68 -2.64 5.87
CA TYR A 44 9.95 -3.85 6.64
C TYR A 44 10.69 -3.57 7.96
N VAL A 45 11.63 -2.62 7.96
CA VAL A 45 12.31 -2.21 9.21
C VAL A 45 11.30 -1.60 10.18
N SER A 46 10.51 -0.63 9.73
CA SER A 46 9.51 0.02 10.58
C SER A 46 8.40 -0.93 11.05
N GLU A 47 8.00 -1.90 10.21
CA GLU A 47 7.06 -2.95 10.60
C GLU A 47 7.60 -3.81 11.74
N MET A 48 8.87 -4.22 11.65
CA MET A 48 9.50 -5.03 12.70
C MET A 48 9.70 -4.25 14.00
N GLU A 49 10.08 -2.98 13.91
CA GLU A 49 10.16 -2.08 15.08
C GLU A 49 8.80 -1.94 15.76
N HIS A 50 7.73 -1.68 14.98
CA HIS A 50 6.36 -1.61 15.49
C HIS A 50 5.92 -2.91 16.15
N PHE A 51 6.27 -4.06 15.56
CA PHE A 51 5.97 -5.36 16.13
C PHE A 51 6.63 -5.55 17.51
N LEU A 52 7.92 -5.18 17.64
CA LEU A 52 8.62 -5.24 18.92
C LEU A 52 7.99 -4.31 19.96
N ASP A 53 7.65 -3.08 19.57
CA ASP A 53 6.98 -2.12 20.46
C ASP A 53 5.63 -2.64 20.96
N VAL A 54 4.85 -3.32 20.11
CA VAL A 54 3.58 -3.95 20.50
C VAL A 54 3.81 -5.10 21.49
N VAL A 55 4.80 -5.96 21.23
CA VAL A 55 5.12 -7.11 22.11
C VAL A 55 5.61 -6.64 23.48
N GLU A 56 6.35 -5.53 23.53
CA GLU A 56 6.82 -4.90 24.76
C GLU A 56 5.76 -4.05 25.47
N GLY A 57 4.57 -3.88 24.87
CA GLY A 57 3.45 -3.11 25.41
C GLY A 57 3.63 -1.59 25.31
N LYS A 58 4.52 -1.12 24.44
CA LYS A 58 4.78 0.30 24.17
C LYS A 58 3.82 0.92 23.16
N ASP A 59 3.27 0.12 22.23
CA ASP A 59 2.31 0.56 21.22
C ASP A 59 1.18 -0.48 21.06
N THR A 60 0.11 -0.11 20.36
CA THR A 60 -0.98 -1.02 20.00
C THR A 60 -0.87 -1.49 18.55
N LEU A 61 -1.52 -2.59 18.21
CA LEU A 61 -1.57 -3.06 16.82
C LEU A 61 -2.24 -2.01 15.93
N LYS A 62 -1.51 -1.50 14.95
CA LYS A 62 -2.01 -0.58 13.91
C LYS A 62 -2.73 -1.31 12.78
N VAL A 63 -2.42 -2.58 12.59
CA VAL A 63 -3.08 -3.48 11.65
C VAL A 63 -3.59 -4.67 12.46
N ASP A 64 -4.91 -4.84 12.50
CA ASP A 64 -5.56 -5.90 13.25
C ASP A 64 -6.09 -7.02 12.32
N HIS A 65 -6.73 -8.02 12.92
CA HIS A 65 -7.32 -9.13 12.18
C HIS A 65 -8.51 -8.69 11.31
N GLY A 66 -9.25 -7.65 11.73
CA GLY A 66 -10.35 -7.05 10.98
C GLY A 66 -9.88 -6.47 9.66
N ASP A 67 -8.73 -5.78 9.65
CA ASP A 67 -8.12 -5.27 8.41
C ASP A 67 -7.85 -6.40 7.41
N THR A 68 -7.26 -7.50 7.89
CA THR A 68 -6.88 -8.64 7.05
C THR A 68 -8.11 -9.33 6.46
N LEU A 69 -9.17 -9.50 7.26
CA LEU A 69 -10.44 -10.07 6.82
C LEU A 69 -11.15 -9.18 5.81
N ALA A 70 -11.18 -7.87 6.06
CA ALA A 70 -11.80 -6.90 5.17
C ALA A 70 -11.09 -6.86 3.81
N VAL A 71 -9.76 -6.82 3.78
CA VAL A 71 -8.98 -6.86 2.54
C VAL A 71 -9.22 -8.16 1.77
N SER A 72 -9.25 -9.31 2.46
CA SER A 72 -9.53 -10.60 1.84
C SER A 72 -10.92 -10.63 1.18
N LYS A 73 -11.94 -10.08 1.86
CA LYS A 73 -13.31 -9.98 1.33
C LYS A 73 -13.38 -9.09 0.09
N ILE A 74 -12.67 -7.96 0.09
CA ILE A 74 -12.57 -7.07 -1.08
C ILE A 74 -11.89 -7.81 -2.24
N ALA A 75 -10.78 -8.51 -1.99
CA ALA A 75 -10.08 -9.27 -3.00
C ALA A 75 -10.98 -10.35 -3.65
N SER A 76 -11.73 -11.10 -2.85
CA SER A 76 -12.69 -12.09 -3.35
C SER A 76 -13.80 -11.46 -4.19
N ALA A 77 -14.33 -10.30 -3.78
CA ALA A 77 -15.34 -9.58 -4.56
C ALA A 77 -14.78 -9.06 -5.90
N CYS A 78 -13.52 -8.60 -5.92
CA CYS A 78 -12.84 -8.20 -7.15
C CYS A 78 -12.61 -9.39 -8.08
N GLU A 79 -12.23 -10.56 -7.55
CA GLU A 79 -12.09 -11.80 -8.33
C GLU A 79 -13.43 -12.23 -8.96
N GLU A 80 -14.52 -12.22 -8.18
CA GLU A 80 -15.86 -12.52 -8.68
C GLU A 80 -16.31 -11.50 -9.74
N SER A 81 -16.05 -10.21 -9.51
CA SER A 81 -16.35 -9.15 -10.46
C SER A 81 -15.61 -9.35 -11.79
N ALA A 82 -14.31 -9.67 -11.73
CA ALA A 82 -13.50 -9.95 -12.91
C ALA A 82 -14.02 -11.15 -13.71
N ARG A 83 -14.53 -12.19 -13.02
CA ARG A 83 -15.07 -13.39 -13.66
C ARG A 83 -16.45 -13.18 -14.28
N THR A 84 -17.31 -12.38 -13.63
CA THR A 84 -18.72 -12.19 -14.02
C THR A 84 -18.94 -10.97 -14.91
N GLY A 85 -18.00 -10.03 -14.94
CA GLY A 85 -18.12 -8.75 -15.62
C GLY A 85 -19.14 -7.80 -14.97
N LYS A 86 -19.56 -8.08 -13.73
CA LYS A 86 -20.57 -7.29 -13.00
C LYS A 86 -19.94 -6.65 -11.76
N ALA A 87 -20.48 -5.51 -11.35
CA ALA A 87 -20.12 -4.92 -10.06
C ALA A 87 -20.71 -5.79 -8.93
N ILE A 88 -19.87 -6.14 -7.96
CA ILE A 88 -20.26 -6.91 -6.77
C ILE A 88 -20.38 -5.96 -5.59
N GLU A 89 -21.55 -5.96 -4.95
CA GLU A 89 -21.78 -5.19 -3.73
C GLU A 89 -21.25 -5.97 -2.52
N ILE A 90 -20.32 -5.36 -1.78
CA ILE A 90 -19.79 -5.93 -0.55
C ILE A 90 -20.70 -5.52 0.62
N LYS A 91 -21.33 -6.51 1.27
CA LYS A 91 -22.14 -6.29 2.47
C LYS A 91 -21.29 -6.49 3.71
N TRP A 92 -21.24 -5.49 4.58
CA TRP A 92 -20.44 -5.48 5.80
C TRP A 92 -21.32 -5.71 7.03
N SER A 93 -20.90 -6.57 7.94
CA SER A 93 -21.42 -6.59 9.31
C SER A 93 -20.56 -5.69 10.22
N ARG A 94 -21.10 -5.28 11.37
CA ARG A 94 -20.36 -4.42 12.31
C ARG A 94 -19.12 -5.10 12.89
N ASP A 95 -19.15 -6.43 13.01
CA ASP A 95 -18.06 -7.23 13.57
C ASP A 95 -16.92 -7.49 12.58
N GLU A 96 -17.10 -7.14 11.30
CA GLU A 96 -16.11 -7.33 10.22
C GLU A 96 -15.24 -6.08 9.97
N LEU A 97 -15.52 -4.97 10.66
CA LEU A 97 -14.78 -3.73 10.48
C LEU A 97 -13.62 -3.63 11.48
N PRO A 98 -12.48 -3.03 11.10
CA PRO A 98 -11.38 -2.79 12.02
C PRO A 98 -11.82 -1.92 13.20
N ASN A 99 -11.22 -2.14 14.38
CA ASN A 99 -11.65 -1.51 15.64
C ASN A 99 -11.00 -0.14 15.93
N HIS A 100 -10.30 0.44 14.97
CA HIS A 100 -9.46 1.63 15.15
C HIS A 100 -9.89 2.82 14.28
#